data_AF-A0A8T7JQN5-F1
#
_entry.id   AF-A0A8T7JQN5-F1
#
_cell.length_a   1.000
_cell.length_b   1.000
_cell.length_c   1.000
_cell.angle_alpha   90.00
_cell.angle_beta   90.00
_cell.angle_gamma   90.00
#
_symmetry.space_group_name_H-M   'P 1'
#
loop_
_entity.id
_entity.type
_entity.pdbx_description
1 polymer ?
#
loop_
_entity_poly.entity_id
_entity_poly.type
_entity_poly.pdbx_seq_one_letter_code
_entity_poly.pdbx_strand_id
1 'polypeptide(L)'
;KVDDFIVSEHLISLMLAQLSENAALKDVFADLFDPEGAEVYLKPVGNYIKTGEPVNFYTAVEAAKRRGETAIGYRLMSESHDTGRSYGVHINPKKSDPVMFKPEDKLIVIAEG
;
A
#
# COMPACT_ATOMS: atom_id res chain seq x y z
N LYS A 1 -18.05 -13.33 -8.58
CA LYS A 1 -17.37 -14.65 -8.62
C LYS A 1 -16.82 -15.03 -10.00
N VAL A 2 -17.18 -14.34 -11.08
CA VAL A 2 -16.45 -14.40 -12.37
C VAL A 2 -15.35 -13.33 -12.42
N ASP A 3 -15.58 -12.16 -11.81
CA ASP A 3 -14.58 -11.07 -11.74
C ASP A 3 -13.29 -11.46 -11.02
N ASP A 4 -13.35 -12.21 -9.91
CA ASP A 4 -12.16 -12.60 -9.13
C ASP A 4 -11.17 -13.45 -9.96
N PHE A 5 -11.67 -14.26 -10.90
CA PHE A 5 -10.86 -15.11 -11.77
C PHE A 5 -10.24 -14.31 -12.93
N ILE A 6 -10.99 -13.38 -13.52
CA ILE A 6 -10.49 -12.48 -14.58
C ILE A 6 -9.40 -11.55 -14.03
N VAL A 7 -9.54 -11.07 -12.79
CA VAL A 7 -8.52 -10.27 -12.11
C VAL A 7 -7.22 -11.08 -11.95
N SER A 8 -7.32 -12.38 -11.65
CA SER A 8 -6.15 -13.25 -11.45
C SER A 8 -5.30 -13.41 -12.72
N GLU A 9 -5.92 -13.68 -13.88
CA GLU A 9 -5.17 -13.81 -15.16
C GLU A 9 -4.53 -12.48 -15.60
N HIS A 10 -5.21 -11.36 -15.37
CA HIS A 10 -4.67 -10.04 -15.67
C HIS A 10 -3.44 -9.70 -14.80
N LEU A 11 -3.51 -10.00 -13.50
CA LEU A 11 -2.38 -9.79 -12.58
C LEU A 11 -1.16 -10.65 -12.96
N ILE A 12 -1.37 -11.91 -13.33
CA ILE A 12 -0.28 -12.79 -13.80
C ILE A 12 0.36 -12.21 -15.06
N SER A 13 -0.44 -11.70 -15.99
CA SER A 13 0.06 -11.09 -17.23
C SER A 13 0.91 -9.84 -16.96
N LEU A 14 0.48 -8.98 -16.03
CA LEU A 14 1.22 -7.80 -15.61
C LEU A 14 2.54 -8.16 -14.90
N MET A 15 2.54 -9.22 -14.09
CA MET A 15 3.74 -9.71 -13.43
C MET A 15 4.75 -10.25 -14.46
N LEU A 16 4.30 -11.07 -15.41
CA LEU A 16 5.14 -11.62 -16.47
C LEU A 16 5.77 -10.51 -17.32
N ALA A 17 5.00 -9.46 -17.65
CA ALA A 17 5.52 -8.30 -18.35
C ALA A 17 6.65 -7.61 -17.55
N GLN A 18 6.45 -7.40 -16.25
CA GLN A 18 7.47 -6.81 -15.38
C GLN A 18 8.74 -7.68 -15.27
N LEU A 19 8.59 -9.00 -15.19
CA LEU A 19 9.70 -9.95 -15.16
C LEU A 19 10.49 -9.98 -16.48
N SER A 20 9.79 -9.86 -17.61
CA SER A 20 10.42 -9.79 -18.94
C SER A 20 11.30 -8.55 -19.09
N GLU A 21 10.91 -7.43 -18.47
CA GLU A 21 11.68 -6.19 -18.47
C GLU A 21 12.82 -6.20 -17.44
N ASN A 22 12.62 -6.83 -16.29
CA ASN A 22 13.61 -6.89 -15.24
C ASN A 22 13.57 -8.22 -14.46
N ALA A 23 14.48 -9.13 -14.80
CA ALA A 23 14.59 -10.42 -14.15
C ALA A 23 14.89 -10.34 -12.63
N ALA A 24 15.45 -9.23 -12.14
CA ALA A 24 15.71 -9.06 -10.71
C ALA A 24 14.42 -8.89 -9.87
N LEU A 25 13.27 -8.58 -10.51
CA LEU A 25 11.98 -8.53 -9.82
C LEU A 25 11.47 -9.93 -9.43
N LYS A 26 12.07 -11.00 -9.96
CA LYS A 26 11.70 -12.38 -9.62
C LYS A 26 11.76 -12.63 -8.12
N ASP A 27 12.83 -12.21 -7.47
CA ASP A 27 13.04 -12.46 -6.04
C ASP A 27 12.06 -11.62 -5.20
N VAL A 28 11.72 -10.41 -5.66
CA VAL A 28 10.71 -9.55 -5.01
C VAL A 28 9.32 -10.19 -5.06
N PHE A 29 8.90 -10.70 -6.22
CA PHE A 29 7.60 -11.37 -6.34
C PHE A 29 7.58 -12.71 -5.61
N ALA A 30 8.69 -13.45 -5.60
CA ALA A 30 8.79 -14.69 -4.86
C ALA A 30 8.56 -14.46 -3.36
N ASP A 31 9.19 -13.44 -2.78
CA ASP A 31 9.02 -13.07 -1.37
C ASP A 31 7.60 -12.56 -1.06
N LEU A 32 7.03 -11.70 -1.92
CA LEU A 32 5.69 -11.13 -1.72
C LEU A 32 4.56 -12.17 -1.82
N PHE A 33 4.79 -13.29 -2.53
CA PHE A 33 3.83 -14.39 -2.65
C PHE A 33 4.17 -15.59 -1.75
N ASP A 34 5.26 -15.51 -1.00
CA ASP A 34 5.59 -16.51 0.02
C ASP A 34 4.67 -16.31 1.24
N PRO A 35 3.94 -17.34 1.69
CA PRO A 35 3.15 -17.25 2.93
C PRO A 35 3.96 -16.92 4.19
N GLU A 36 5.28 -17.10 4.18
CA GLU A 36 6.18 -16.73 5.27
C GLU A 36 6.94 -15.41 4.99
N GLY A 37 6.72 -14.79 3.84
CA GLY A 37 7.42 -13.59 3.38
C GLY A 37 6.79 -12.27 3.80
N ALA A 38 7.16 -11.19 3.11
CA ALA A 38 6.62 -9.87 3.39
C ALA A 38 5.17 -9.73 2.87
N GLU A 39 4.25 -9.29 3.74
CA GLU A 39 2.85 -9.10 3.40
C GLU A 39 2.43 -7.62 3.38
N VAL A 40 1.44 -7.30 2.56
CA VAL A 40 0.83 -5.97 2.49
C VAL A 40 -0.35 -5.88 3.45
N TYR A 41 -0.24 -5.00 4.44
CA TYR A 41 -1.28 -4.75 5.44
C TYR A 41 -1.91 -3.37 5.29
N LEU A 42 -3.22 -3.30 5.57
CA LEU A 42 -3.93 -2.05 5.79
C LEU A 42 -4.19 -1.87 7.28
N LYS A 43 -3.38 -1.05 7.95
CA LYS A 43 -3.44 -0.80 9.39
C LYS A 43 -4.06 0.57 9.68
N PRO A 44 -4.81 0.77 10.78
CA PRO A 44 -5.36 2.07 11.15
C PRO A 44 -4.27 3.15 11.21
N VAL A 45 -4.50 4.30 10.58
CA VAL A 45 -3.49 5.37 10.49
C VAL A 45 -3.10 5.92 11.85
N GLY A 46 -4.04 5.91 12.81
CA GLY A 46 -3.83 6.33 14.20
C GLY A 46 -2.78 5.51 14.96
N ASN A 47 -2.39 4.33 14.45
CA ASN A 47 -1.28 3.57 15.01
C ASN A 47 0.06 4.27 14.77
N TYR A 48 0.19 5.10 13.73
CA TYR A 48 1.47 5.66 13.28
C TYR A 48 1.58 7.15 13.53
N ILE A 49 0.51 7.88 13.29
CA ILE A 49 0.49 9.34 13.30
C ILE A 49 -0.76 9.86 13.99
N LYS A 50 -0.67 11.09 14.50
CA LYS A 50 -1.81 11.78 15.10
C LYS A 50 -2.76 12.25 14.00
N THR A 51 -4.03 11.85 14.09
CA THR A 51 -5.10 12.28 13.16
C THR A 51 -5.61 13.68 13.50
N GLY A 52 -6.22 14.35 12.51
CA GLY A 52 -6.82 15.68 12.69
C GLY A 52 -5.86 16.85 12.51
N GLU A 53 -4.58 16.59 12.23
CA GLU A 53 -3.59 17.60 11.86
C GLU A 53 -3.01 17.26 10.47
N PRO A 54 -2.60 18.25 9.66
CA PRO A 54 -1.91 17.98 8.40
C PRO A 54 -0.57 17.31 8.66
N VAL A 55 -0.36 16.13 8.08
CA VAL A 55 0.87 15.35 8.19
C VAL A 55 1.37 15.00 6.81
N ASN A 56 2.68 14.98 6.62
CA ASN A 56 3.28 14.56 5.36
C ASN A 56 3.62 13.05 5.40
N PHE A 57 3.77 12.43 4.24
CA PHE A 57 4.03 11.00 4.17
C PHE A 57 5.44 10.63 4.67
N TYR A 58 6.39 11.57 4.73
CA TYR A 58 7.66 11.35 5.43
C TYR A 58 7.47 10.93 6.88
N THR A 59 6.53 11.58 7.59
CA THR A 59 6.23 11.27 8.98
C THR A 59 5.64 9.87 9.12
N ALA A 60 4.73 9.49 8.20
CA ALA A 60 4.15 8.15 8.20
C ALA A 60 5.19 7.05 7.91
N VAL A 61 6.10 7.28 6.95
CA VAL A 61 7.20 6.36 6.63
C VAL A 61 8.14 6.20 7.82
N GLU A 62 8.47 7.30 8.50
CA GLU A 62 9.33 7.26 9.68
C GLU A 62 8.67 6.47 10.82
N ALA A 63 7.38 6.72 11.09
CA ALA A 63 6.63 6.03 12.12
C ALA A 63 6.47 4.53 11.84
N ALA A 64 6.25 4.15 10.57
CA ALA A 64 6.24 2.75 10.16
C ALA A 64 7.61 2.11 10.34
N LYS A 65 8.68 2.80 9.93
CA LYS A 65 10.06 2.32 10.07
C LYS A 65 10.43 2.02 11.53
N ARG A 66 9.99 2.85 12.49
CA ARG A 66 10.20 2.60 13.93
C ARG A 66 9.58 1.29 14.43
N ARG A 67 8.59 0.77 13.70
CA ARG A 67 7.89 -0.49 13.99
C ARG A 67 8.46 -1.67 13.19
N GLY A 68 9.52 -1.47 12.41
CA GLY A 68 10.05 -2.49 11.50
C GLY A 68 9.21 -2.64 10.22
N GLU A 69 8.34 -1.68 9.92
CA GLU A 69 7.41 -1.76 8.79
C GLU A 69 7.77 -0.72 7.71
N THR A 70 7.39 -0.99 6.46
CA THR A 70 7.61 -0.06 5.35
C THR A 70 6.29 0.51 4.84
N ALA A 71 6.03 1.80 5.11
CA ALA A 71 4.85 2.45 4.53
C ALA A 71 5.04 2.72 3.03
N ILE A 72 4.10 2.23 2.23
CA ILE A 72 4.10 2.37 0.76
C ILE A 72 2.95 3.24 0.25
N GLY A 73 1.96 3.52 1.08
CA GLY A 73 0.84 4.39 0.73
C GLY A 73 -0.16 4.56 1.87
N TYR A 74 -1.33 5.10 1.54
CA TYR A 74 -2.45 5.22 2.47
C TYR A 74 -3.78 5.07 1.73
N ARG A 75 -4.84 4.82 2.49
CA ARG A 75 -6.21 4.78 2.00
C ARG A 75 -7.06 5.81 2.72
N LEU A 76 -7.63 6.76 1.97
CA LEU A 76 -8.58 7.74 2.47
C LEU A 76 -10.00 7.19 2.36
N MET A 77 -10.67 6.99 3.50
CA MET A 77 -12.02 6.41 3.52
C MET A 77 -13.08 7.37 2.98
N SER A 78 -12.82 8.68 2.98
CA SER A 78 -13.69 9.67 2.34
C SER A 78 -13.78 9.52 0.82
N GLU A 79 -12.79 8.89 0.19
CA GLU A 79 -12.72 8.66 -1.26
C GLU A 79 -13.10 7.22 -1.62
N SER A 80 -13.60 6.43 -0.66
CA SER A 80 -13.86 4.99 -0.81
C SER A 80 -14.88 4.61 -1.88
N HIS A 81 -15.73 5.55 -2.31
CA HIS A 81 -16.75 5.34 -3.34
C HIS A 81 -16.41 6.06 -4.67
N ASP A 82 -15.24 6.69 -4.75
CA ASP A 82 -14.79 7.41 -5.93
C ASP A 82 -13.85 6.53 -6.77
N THR A 83 -14.37 6.02 -7.88
CA THR A 83 -13.61 5.20 -8.84
C THR A 83 -12.49 6.00 -9.52
N GLY A 84 -12.68 7.32 -9.72
CA GLY A 84 -11.68 8.21 -10.31
C GLY A 84 -10.49 8.49 -9.40
N ARG A 85 -10.62 8.18 -8.11
CA ARG A 85 -9.56 8.27 -7.09
C ARG A 85 -9.12 6.92 -6.58
N SER A 86 -9.26 5.87 -7.39
CA SER A 86 -8.82 4.52 -7.03
C SER A 86 -9.40 4.03 -5.70
N TYR A 87 -10.66 4.39 -5.39
CA TYR A 87 -11.33 4.06 -4.12
C TYR A 87 -10.58 4.58 -2.89
N GLY A 88 -9.87 5.70 -3.04
CA GLY A 88 -9.08 6.38 -2.04
C GLY A 88 -7.71 5.75 -1.78
N VAL A 89 -7.25 4.82 -2.62
CA VAL A 89 -5.93 4.18 -2.48
C VAL A 89 -4.87 5.05 -3.15
N HIS A 90 -3.92 5.54 -2.35
CA HIS A 90 -2.78 6.35 -2.81
C HIS A 90 -1.48 5.60 -2.53
N ILE A 91 -0.89 4.98 -3.55
CA ILE A 91 0.42 4.30 -3.48
C ILE A 91 1.53 5.24 -3.97
N ASN A 92 2.69 5.18 -3.31
CA ASN A 92 3.83 6.05 -3.55
C ASN A 92 3.45 7.56 -3.64
N PRO A 93 2.71 8.09 -2.65
CA PRO A 93 2.30 9.49 -2.67
C PRO A 93 3.54 10.40 -2.57
N LYS A 94 3.42 11.61 -3.12
CA LYS A 94 4.48 12.61 -3.01
C LYS A 94 4.71 12.95 -1.54
N LYS A 95 5.91 12.64 -1.04
CA LYS A 95 6.18 12.61 0.39
C LYS A 95 6.02 13.94 1.12
N SER A 96 6.21 15.04 0.40
CA SER A 96 6.10 16.41 0.91
C SER A 96 4.67 16.91 1.06
N ASP A 97 3.72 16.31 0.34
CA ASP A 97 2.39 16.86 0.24
C ASP A 97 1.63 16.58 1.54
N PRO A 98 0.99 17.62 2.15
CA PRO A 98 0.29 17.46 3.40
C PRO A 98 -1.03 16.71 3.19
N VAL A 99 -1.31 15.77 4.08
CA VAL A 99 -2.54 14.97 4.09
C VAL A 99 -3.16 15.08 5.47
N MET A 100 -4.46 15.40 5.53
CA MET A 100 -5.21 15.44 6.77
C MET A 100 -5.92 14.11 6.97
N PHE A 101 -5.31 13.24 7.77
CA PHE A 101 -5.86 11.91 8.06
C PHE A 101 -6.98 11.96 9.10
N LYS A 102 -8.00 11.14 8.87
CA LYS A 102 -9.09 10.86 9.79
C LYS A 102 -8.90 9.49 10.48
N PRO A 103 -9.55 9.24 11.62
CA PRO A 103 -9.42 7.97 12.35
C PRO A 103 -9.78 6.72 11.54
N GLU A 104 -10.65 6.85 10.55
CA GLU A 104 -11.08 5.75 9.69
C GLU A 104 -10.06 5.40 8.60
N ASP A 105 -9.14 6.32 8.30
CA ASP A 105 -8.14 6.14 7.25
C ASP A 105 -7.11 5.07 7.64
N LYS A 106 -6.51 4.47 6.61
CA LYS A 106 -5.56 3.36 6.79
C LYS A 106 -4.22 3.69 6.19
N LEU A 107 -3.15 3.26 6.84
CA LEU A 107 -1.82 3.24 6.28
C LEU A 107 -1.60 1.88 5.59
N ILE A 108 -1.01 1.92 4.39
CA ILE A 108 -0.65 0.73 3.62
C ILE A 108 0.83 0.47 3.88
N VAL A 109 1.13 -0.64 4.53
CA VAL A 109 2.49 -1.01 4.94
C VAL A 109 2.85 -2.40 4.46
N ILE A 110 4.13 -2.61 4.18
CA ILE A 110 4.74 -3.93 4.03
C ILE A 110 5.35 -4.30 5.37
N ALA A 111 5.05 -5.49 5.88
CA ALA A 111 5.59 -6.03 7.11
C ALA A 111 5.78 -7.55 7.00
N GLU A 112 6.70 -8.11 7.76
CA GLU A 112 6.83 -9.57 7.92
C GLU A 112 5.67 -10.10 8.79
N GLY A 113 5.20 -11.32 8.46
CA GLY A 113 4.11 -12.02 9.16
C GLY A 113 4.48 -12.55 10.54
#